data_AF-A0A1R0WGX0-F1
#
_entry.id   AF-A0A1R0WGX0-F1
#
_cell.length_a   1.000
_cell.length_b   1.000
_cell.length_c   1.000
_cell.angle_alpha   90.00
_cell.angle_beta   90.00
_cell.angle_gamma   90.00
#
_symmetry.space_group_name_H-M   'P 1'
#
loop_
_entity.id
_entity.type
_entity.pdbx_description
1 polymer ?
#
loop_
_entity_poly.entity_id
_entity_poly.type
_entity_poly.pdbx_seq_one_letter_code
_entity_poly.pdbx_strand_id
1 'polypeptide(L)'
;MKNHIIFFSGGKASLATADFVKTNYPDDNILLYFTDTLWENEDLYRFINESSDKLQLPMLIHSAGLNPMQLMFEKKLVFNSMIGDCSKILKMKVAVSCKSFCQ
;
A
#
# COMPACT_ATOMS: atom_id res chain seq x y z
N MET A 1 -10.83 2.00 21.67
CA MET A 1 -10.19 2.59 20.50
C MET A 1 -8.82 1.96 20.30
N LYS A 2 -8.68 1.12 19.28
CA LYS A 2 -7.42 0.54 18.80
C LYS A 2 -7.06 1.15 17.45
N ASN A 3 -5.78 1.04 17.08
CA ASN A 3 -5.31 1.43 15.75
C ASN A 3 -5.32 0.21 14.83
N HIS A 4 -5.96 0.32 13.67
CA HIS A 4 -5.93 -0.68 12.59
C HIS A 4 -5.25 -0.09 11.37
N ILE A 5 -4.11 -0.65 10.98
CA ILE A 5 -3.43 -0.29 9.73
C ILE A 5 -3.66 -1.41 8.74
N ILE A 6 -4.38 -1.10 7.67
CA ILE A 6 -4.78 -2.08 6.66
C ILE A 6 -3.91 -1.85 5.43
N PHE A 7 -3.03 -2.81 5.15
CA PHE A 7 -2.26 -2.80 3.90
C PHE A 7 -3.23 -2.96 2.72
N PHE A 8 -3.36 -1.87 1.95
CA PHE A 8 -4.39 -1.72 0.93
C PHE A 8 -3.75 -1.65 -0.44
N SER A 9 -3.63 -2.80 -1.12
CA SER A 9 -2.95 -2.91 -2.42
C SER A 9 -3.91 -2.82 -3.62
N GLY A 10 -5.15 -2.38 -3.41
CA GLY A 10 -6.21 -2.35 -4.43
C GLY A 10 -6.71 -3.73 -4.88
N GLY A 11 -6.47 -4.78 -4.09
CA GLY A 11 -7.04 -6.11 -4.32
C GLY A 11 -8.39 -6.30 -3.63
N LYS A 12 -9.18 -7.27 -4.11
CA LYS A 12 -10.49 -7.62 -3.50
C LYS A 12 -10.37 -8.00 -2.02
N ALA A 13 -9.32 -8.73 -1.65
CA ALA A 13 -9.10 -9.17 -0.28
C ALA A 13 -8.80 -8.01 0.68
N SER A 14 -7.97 -7.03 0.26
CA SER A 14 -7.71 -5.85 1.08
C SER A 14 -8.95 -4.95 1.21
N LEU A 15 -9.77 -4.85 0.16
CA LEU A 15 -11.06 -4.16 0.23
C LEU A 15 -12.02 -4.82 1.23
N ALA A 16 -12.20 -6.13 1.12
CA ALA A 16 -13.06 -6.88 2.04
C ALA A 16 -12.57 -6.77 3.49
N THR A 17 -11.26 -6.74 3.72
CA THR A 17 -10.69 -6.55 5.05
C THR A 17 -10.98 -5.16 5.59
N ALA A 18 -10.83 -4.11 4.77
CA ALA A 18 -11.15 -2.74 5.17
C ALA A 18 -12.63 -2.55 5.52
N ASP A 19 -13.52 -3.07 4.69
CA ASP A 19 -14.97 -3.06 4.91
C ASP A 19 -15.35 -3.84 6.19
N PHE A 20 -14.77 -5.02 6.38
CA PHE A 20 -14.99 -5.84 7.57
C PHE A 20 -14.55 -5.11 8.86
N VAL A 21 -13.34 -4.53 8.87
CA VAL A 21 -12.84 -3.81 10.05
C VAL A 21 -13.69 -2.57 10.33
N LYS A 22 -14.05 -1.79 9.31
CA LYS A 22 -14.93 -0.62 9.47
C LYS A 22 -16.31 -0.99 10.01
N THR A 23 -16.87 -2.08 9.54
CA THR A 23 -18.20 -2.56 9.96
C THR A 23 -18.20 -3.06 11.40
N ASN A 24 -17.17 -3.80 11.82
CA ASN A 24 -17.13 -4.43 13.14
C ASN A 24 -16.49 -3.53 14.22
N TYR A 25 -15.67 -2.56 13.82
CA TYR A 25 -14.96 -1.66 14.73
C TYR A 25 -15.09 -0.19 14.27
N PRO A 26 -16.31 0.35 14.15
CA PRO A 26 -16.55 1.66 13.53
C PRO A 26 -15.92 2.84 14.28
N ASP A 27 -15.70 2.69 15.59
CA ASP A 27 -15.13 3.70 16.50
C ASP A 27 -13.61 3.58 16.68
N ASP A 28 -12.97 2.59 16.04
CA ASP A 28 -11.52 2.46 16.07
C ASP A 28 -10.84 3.38 15.05
N ASN A 29 -9.56 3.67 15.30
CA ASN A 29 -8.75 4.48 14.38
C ASN A 29 -8.25 3.59 13.24
N ILE A 30 -8.86 3.70 12.07
CA ILE A 30 -8.59 2.85 10.91
C ILE A 30 -7.88 3.66 9.83
N LEU A 31 -6.74 3.16 9.35
CA LEU A 31 -5.97 3.75 8.26
C LEU A 31 -5.76 2.73 7.14
N LEU A 32 -6.03 3.14 5.90
CA LEU A 32 -5.60 2.41 4.72
C LEU A 32 -4.15 2.78 4.40
N TYR A 33 -3.30 1.79 4.15
CA TYR A 33 -1.88 2.02 3.89
C TYR A 33 -1.45 1.40 2.56
N PHE A 34 -1.01 2.25 1.63
CA PHE A 34 -0.57 1.85 0.30
C PHE A 34 0.92 2.18 0.09
N THR A 35 1.70 1.19 -0.35
CA THR A 35 3.10 1.37 -0.74
C THR A 35 3.19 1.48 -2.25
N ASP A 36 3.29 2.71 -2.74
CA ASP A 36 3.25 3.04 -4.16
C ASP A 36 4.60 2.78 -4.83
N THR A 37 4.56 1.93 -5.86
CA THR A 37 5.72 1.56 -6.69
C THR A 37 5.91 2.48 -7.89
N LEU A 38 5.03 3.47 -8.09
CA LEU A 38 5.04 4.40 -9.23
C LEU A 38 4.97 3.67 -10.59
N TRP A 39 4.34 2.48 -10.60
CA TRP A 39 4.29 1.60 -11.77
C TRP A 39 3.00 0.77 -11.87
N GLU A 40 2.10 0.93 -10.91
CA GLU A 40 0.82 0.22 -10.96
C GLU A 40 -0.05 0.75 -12.10
N ASN A 41 -1.07 -0.02 -12.50
CA ASN A 41 -2.00 0.38 -13.55
C ASN A 41 -2.82 1.60 -13.11
N GLU A 42 -3.14 2.52 -14.03
CA GLU A 42 -4.00 3.68 -13.78
C GLU A 42 -5.34 3.32 -13.12
N ASP A 43 -5.93 2.20 -13.54
CA ASP A 43 -7.18 1.68 -12.97
C ASP A 43 -7.03 1.27 -11.50
N LEU A 44 -5.83 0.81 -11.09
CA LEU A 44 -5.56 0.49 -9.70
C LEU A 44 -5.58 1.76 -8.85
N TYR A 45 -4.93 2.83 -9.30
CA TYR A 45 -4.94 4.10 -8.58
C TYR A 45 -6.36 4.67 -8.46
N ARG A 46 -7.13 4.60 -9.55
CA ARG A 46 -8.57 4.96 -9.55
C ARG A 46 -9.33 4.14 -8.49
N PHE A 47 -9.19 2.82 -8.53
CA PHE A 47 -9.88 1.92 -7.60
C PHE A 47 -9.50 2.17 -6.14
N ILE A 48 -8.23 2.43 -5.86
CA ILE A 48 -7.73 2.72 -4.51
C ILE A 48 -8.36 4.01 -3.97
N ASN A 49 -8.38 5.09 -4.77
CA ASN A 49 -9.02 6.35 -4.39
C ASN A 49 -10.53 6.19 -4.15
N GLU A 50 -11.24 5.59 -5.12
CA GLU A 50 -12.69 5.36 -5.00
C GLU A 50 -13.04 4.48 -3.79
N SER A 51 -12.20 3.48 -3.46
CA SER A 51 -12.40 2.62 -2.30
C SER A 51 -12.24 3.38 -0.99
N SER A 52 -11.22 4.23 -0.88
CA SER A 52 -11.00 5.07 0.29
C SER A 52 -12.16 6.04 0.52
N ASP A 53 -12.62 6.68 -0.56
CA ASP A 53 -13.74 7.62 -0.54
C ASP A 53 -15.05 6.92 -0.14
N LYS A 54 -15.31 5.74 -0.71
CA LYS A 54 -16.52 4.96 -0.42
C LYS A 54 -16.56 4.46 1.02
N LEU A 55 -15.42 4.02 1.55
CA LEU A 55 -15.31 3.56 2.95
C LEU A 55 -15.22 4.72 3.95
N GLN A 56 -15.00 5.95 3.46
CA GLN A 56 -14.73 7.14 4.28
C GLN A 56 -13.58 6.92 5.26
N LEU A 57 -12.54 6.23 4.80
CA LEU A 57 -11.33 5.95 5.58
C LEU A 57 -10.18 6.81 5.07
N PRO A 58 -9.30 7.30 5.95
CA PRO A 58 -8.08 7.96 5.53
C PRO A 58 -7.14 6.95 4.86
N MET A 59 -6.36 7.46 3.91
CA MET A 59 -5.36 6.67 3.21
C MET A 59 -4.00 7.35 3.24
N LEU A 60 -3.00 6.60 3.68
CA LEU A 60 -1.60 7.00 3.66
C LEU A 60 -0.89 6.29 2.51
N ILE A 61 -0.29 7.09 1.62
CA ILE A 61 0.47 6.61 0.48
C ILE A 61 1.94 6.92 0.73
N HIS A 62 2.79 5.89 0.77
CA HIS A 62 4.24 6.05 0.82
C HIS A 62 4.89 5.46 -0.42
N SER A 63 5.92 6.11 -0.93
CA SER A 63 6.73 5.61 -2.03
C SER A 63 8.21 5.72 -1.70
N ALA A 64 9.02 4.86 -2.31
CA ALA A 64 10.48 5.01 -2.34
C ALA A 64 10.94 6.14 -3.29
N GLY A 65 10.03 6.74 -4.07
CA GLY A 65 10.38 7.71 -5.12
C GLY A 65 11.04 7.08 -6.34
N LEU A 66 11.01 5.76 -6.44
CA LEU A 66 11.62 4.98 -7.52
C LEU A 66 10.59 3.99 -8.08
N ASN A 67 10.61 3.82 -9.41
CA ASN A 67 9.86 2.78 -10.08
C ASN A 67 10.73 1.53 -10.38
N PRO A 68 10.12 0.39 -10.74
CA PRO A 68 10.84 -0.86 -11.02
C PRO A 68 11.92 -0.70 -12.09
N MET A 69 11.66 0.06 -13.15
CA MET A 69 12.64 0.26 -14.22
C MET A 69 13.86 1.02 -13.71
N GLN A 70 13.66 2.14 -13.01
CA GLN A 70 14.74 2.92 -12.38
C GLN A 70 15.56 2.04 -11.44
N LEU A 71 14.89 1.24 -10.60
CA LEU A 71 15.57 0.34 -9.67
C LEU A 71 16.39 -0.74 -10.40
N MET A 72 15.89 -1.30 -11.50
CA MET A 72 16.65 -2.25 -12.33
C MET A 72 17.91 -1.60 -12.92
N PHE A 73 17.80 -0.35 -13.41
CA PHE A 73 18.94 0.41 -13.92
C PHE A 73 19.98 0.69 -12.82
N GLU A 74 19.54 1.12 -11.64
CA GLU A 74 20.44 1.35 -10.49
C GLU A 74 21.17 0.08 -10.05
N LYS A 75 20.46 -1.07 -10.06
CA LYS A 75 21.02 -2.36 -9.66
C LYS A 75 21.78 -3.08 -10.77
N LYS A 76 21.73 -2.58 -12.01
CA LYS A 76 22.27 -3.24 -13.21
C LYS A 76 21.79 -4.70 -13.31
N LEU A 77 20.53 -4.94 -12.95
CA LEU A 77 19.94 -6.26 -12.85
C LEU A 77 18.49 -6.24 -13.33
N VAL A 78 18.13 -7.17 -14.20
CA VAL A 78 16.74 -7.36 -14.63
C VAL A 78 16.04 -8.28 -13.64
N PHE A 79 15.02 -7.76 -12.97
CA PHE A 79 14.25 -8.54 -12.00
C PHE A 79 13.27 -9.49 -12.70
N ASN A 80 12.97 -10.58 -12.01
CA ASN A 80 12.01 -11.58 -12.43
C ASN A 80 11.43 -12.28 -11.19
N SER A 81 10.61 -13.30 -11.37
CA SER A 81 9.98 -14.04 -10.26
C SER A 81 10.96 -14.70 -9.29
N MET A 82 12.21 -14.98 -9.71
CA MET A 82 13.27 -15.52 -8.86
C MET A 82 14.07 -14.43 -8.12
N ILE A 83 13.97 -13.17 -8.56
CA ILE A 83 14.69 -12.02 -8.01
C ILE A 83 13.68 -10.94 -7.60
N GLY A 84 13.03 -11.14 -6.45
CA GLY A 84 11.96 -10.28 -5.92
C GLY A 84 12.40 -8.96 -5.28
N ASP A 85 13.45 -8.31 -5.79
CA ASP A 85 14.00 -7.09 -5.19
C ASP A 85 13.06 -5.88 -5.32
N CYS A 86 12.23 -5.82 -6.37
CA CYS A 86 11.12 -4.86 -6.44
C CYS A 86 10.24 -4.90 -5.19
N SER A 87 9.78 -6.10 -4.79
CA SER A 87 8.91 -6.25 -3.62
C SER A 87 9.63 -5.90 -2.32
N LYS A 88 10.90 -6.32 -2.18
CA LYS A 88 11.69 -6.02 -0.99
C LYS A 88 11.93 -4.53 -0.82
N ILE A 89 12.32 -3.84 -1.89
CA ILE A 89 12.76 -2.44 -1.84
C ILE A 89 11.57 -1.48 -1.93
N LEU A 90 10.70 -1.66 -2.92
CA LEU A 90 9.63 -0.71 -3.21
C LEU A 90 8.39 -0.91 -2.33
N LYS A 91 8.21 -2.10 -1.70
CA LYS A 91 7.06 -2.39 -0.82
C LYS A 91 7.49 -2.59 0.63
N MET A 92 8.29 -3.63 0.91
CA MET A 92 8.60 -4.02 2.30
C MET A 92 9.44 -2.98 3.04
N LYS A 93 10.53 -2.48 2.45
CA LYS A 93 11.36 -1.44 3.10
C LYS A 93 10.62 -0.12 3.29
N VAL A 94 9.79 0.26 2.32
CA VAL A 94 8.92 1.45 2.42
C VAL A 94 7.96 1.30 3.61
N ALA A 95 7.33 0.13 3.76
CA ALA A 95 6.45 -0.15 4.88
C ALA A 95 7.12 -0.01 6.25
N VAL A 96 8.37 -0.48 6.39
CA VAL A 96 9.14 -0.37 7.64
C VAL A 96 9.47 1.09 7.99
N SER A 97 9.52 1.98 7.00
CA SER A 97 9.76 3.41 7.25
C SER A 97 8.54 4.15 7.81
N CYS A 98 7.36 3.51 7.83
CA CYS A 98 6.15 4.05 8.45
C CYS A 98 6.27 4.01 9.99
N LYS A 99 7.05 4.94 10.54
CA LYS A 99 7.25 5.10 11.99
C LYS A 99 6.28 6.11 12.62
N SER A 100 5.80 7.09 11.84
CA SER A 100 5.08 8.24 12.36
C SER A 100 3.60 8.01 12.67
N PHE A 101 2.97 6.97 12.10
CA PHE A 101 1.56 6.61 12.38
C PHE A 101 1.43 5.41 13.35
N CYS A 102 2.53 4.67 13.57
CA CYS A 102 2.56 3.48 14.41
C CYS A 102 2.89 3.75 15.88
N GLN A 103 3.12 5.01 16.26
CA GLN A 103 3.40 5.44 17.64
C GLN A 103 2.19 6.11 18.28
#